data_AF-A0A7W5QRC9-F1
#
_entry.id   AF-A0A7W5QRC9-F1
#
_cell.length_a   1.000
_cell.length_b   1.000
_cell.length_c   1.000
_cell.angle_alpha   90.00
_cell.angle_beta   90.00
_cell.angle_gamma   90.00
#
_symmetry.space_group_name_H-M   'P 1'
#
loop_
_entity.id
_entity.type
_entity.pdbx_description
1 polymer ?
#
loop_
_entity_poly.entity_id
_entity_poly.type
_entity_poly.pdbx_seq_one_letter_code
_entity_poly.pdbx_strand_id
1 'polypeptide(L)'
;AAARHATTTIGYAGALVAYEGLDLLLDALAMLHAQGLRIDLVIMGDGPLRESLEQQATRLGLAQAVTFTGRLEPAAARARMAACHIACLPRRRSDVTELIPPIKLVEAMALGLPAVVPDLPVFRAEAQEGETALFFTPGDAADLARAIAALANDPAMTRRIGQAARDHATAHRDWASIAQAVTQTLREPEPEPLPEPARPATDDADAARHAAEQALAQAATWTREARALAATNLPAAIALAEQAQAIDPQPWRAKWLGLRLHEAGETARAMDLLQTLPADLPLNRSEARRIQQILHPRAPEPAPDPAELAAAQAARERAQAQALARTLTEEARQVQDSDPLAAARLGEQAYAADPQPWRAKWLGLRLHEAGETARAIDMLQTLPADLPLSRSEARRIQQILHPPAPEPAPDPAELAAAQAARERAQAQALARTLTEEARQIQDSDPLGAARLGEQAYAADPQPWRAKWLAFRLYDAGELTRPAALLAG
;
A
#
# COMPACT_ATOMS: atom_id res chain seq x y z
N ALA A 1 -15.94 -19.61 11.61
CA ALA A 1 -15.82 -18.15 11.80
C ALA A 1 -16.87 -17.73 12.81
N ALA A 2 -16.49 -17.56 14.08
CA ALA A 2 -17.43 -17.18 15.13
C ALA A 2 -18.01 -15.79 14.82
N ALA A 3 -19.33 -15.66 14.90
CA ALA A 3 -20.03 -14.39 14.76
C ALA A 3 -19.39 -13.38 15.72
N ARG A 4 -18.70 -12.38 15.16
CA ARG A 4 -18.28 -11.20 15.92
C ARG A 4 -19.57 -10.57 16.45
N HIS A 5 -19.77 -10.65 17.77
CA HIS A 5 -20.74 -9.78 18.44
C HIS A 5 -20.43 -8.35 18.00
N ALA A 6 -21.44 -7.56 17.66
CA ALA A 6 -21.25 -6.19 17.18
C ALA A 6 -20.47 -5.39 18.24
N THR A 7 -19.19 -5.16 17.99
CA THR A 7 -18.32 -4.37 18.86
C THR A 7 -18.78 -2.92 18.80
N THR A 8 -18.94 -2.25 19.96
CA THR A 8 -19.17 -0.80 19.99
C THR A 8 -18.02 -0.10 19.29
N THR A 9 -18.33 0.92 18.48
CA THR A 9 -17.34 1.64 17.68
C THR A 9 -17.38 3.12 18.03
N ILE A 10 -16.23 3.69 18.36
CA ILE A 10 -16.02 5.12 18.58
C ILE A 10 -15.50 5.74 17.28
N GLY A 11 -16.06 6.87 16.88
CA GLY A 11 -15.61 7.68 15.75
C GLY A 11 -14.95 8.99 16.20
N TYR A 12 -13.86 9.35 15.52
CA TYR A 12 -13.27 10.69 15.57
C TYR A 12 -12.99 11.16 14.14
N ALA A 13 -13.38 12.39 13.81
CA ALA A 13 -13.02 13.06 12.57
C ALA A 13 -12.37 14.41 12.85
N GLY A 14 -11.14 14.61 12.37
CA GLY A 14 -10.43 15.89 12.55
C GLY A 14 -8.91 15.79 12.45
N ALA A 15 -8.23 16.91 12.73
CA ALA A 15 -6.77 16.94 12.75
C ALA A 15 -6.20 16.12 13.91
N LEU A 16 -5.03 15.53 13.71
CA LEU A 16 -4.30 14.77 14.74
C LEU A 16 -3.21 15.67 15.34
N VAL A 17 -3.62 16.54 16.27
CA VAL A 17 -2.77 17.54 16.95
C VAL A 17 -2.93 17.47 18.46
N ALA A 18 -1.97 18.03 19.22
CA ALA A 18 -1.84 17.79 20.66
C ALA A 18 -3.08 18.18 21.48
N TYR A 19 -3.72 19.31 21.18
CA TYR A 19 -4.88 19.76 21.94
C TYR A 19 -6.15 18.92 21.69
N GLU A 20 -6.17 18.04 20.69
CA GLU A 20 -7.32 17.15 20.42
C GLU A 20 -7.33 15.92 21.33
N GLY A 21 -6.25 15.64 22.07
CA GLY A 21 -6.19 14.65 23.15
C GLY A 21 -6.45 13.19 22.74
N LEU A 22 -6.13 12.81 21.49
CA LEU A 22 -6.34 11.45 21.01
C LEU A 22 -5.48 10.41 21.73
N ASP A 23 -4.35 10.82 22.28
CA ASP A 23 -3.51 10.01 23.16
C ASP A 23 -4.26 9.62 24.44
N LEU A 24 -5.02 10.55 25.04
CA LEU A 24 -5.87 10.30 26.21
C LEU A 24 -6.96 9.26 25.90
N LEU A 25 -7.53 9.31 24.70
CA LEU A 25 -8.54 8.34 24.27
C LEU A 25 -7.95 6.94 24.07
N LEU A 26 -6.70 6.83 23.58
CA LEU A 26 -6.02 5.54 23.50
C LEU A 26 -5.77 4.95 24.89
N ASP A 27 -5.38 5.78 25.87
CA ASP A 27 -5.18 5.34 27.25
C ASP A 27 -6.51 4.86 27.88
N ALA A 28 -7.60 5.61 27.68
CA ALA A 28 -8.93 5.21 28.11
C ALA A 28 -9.38 3.88 27.47
N LEU A 29 -9.14 3.71 26.16
CA LEU A 29 -9.49 2.49 25.44
C LEU A 29 -8.72 1.27 25.97
N ALA A 30 -7.44 1.44 26.31
CA ALA A 30 -6.63 0.39 26.91
C ALA A 30 -7.18 -0.05 28.28
N MET A 31 -7.62 0.90 29.11
CA MET A 31 -8.26 0.59 30.40
C MET A 31 -9.54 -0.23 30.22
N LEU A 32 -10.37 0.12 29.24
CA LEU A 32 -11.62 -0.61 28.94
C LEU A 32 -11.35 -2.03 28.44
N HIS A 33 -10.37 -2.20 27.55
CA HIS A 33 -9.97 -3.52 27.06
C HIS A 33 -9.42 -4.40 28.19
N ALA A 34 -8.65 -3.83 29.12
CA ALA A 34 -8.17 -4.53 30.30
C ALA A 34 -9.30 -4.98 31.24
N GLN A 35 -10.42 -4.26 31.26
CA GLN A 35 -11.66 -4.62 31.97
C GLN A 35 -12.54 -5.60 31.19
N GLY A 36 -12.11 -6.06 30.00
CA GLY A 36 -12.85 -6.99 29.15
C GLY A 36 -13.88 -6.34 28.22
N LEU A 37 -14.04 -5.02 28.26
CA LEU A 37 -14.93 -4.28 27.37
C LEU A 37 -14.22 -3.93 26.07
N ARG A 38 -14.44 -4.74 25.03
CA ARG A 38 -13.85 -4.52 23.70
C ARG A 38 -14.61 -3.44 22.94
N ILE A 39 -13.90 -2.38 22.57
CA ILE A 39 -14.41 -1.27 21.79
C ILE A 39 -13.43 -0.99 20.64
N ASP A 40 -13.97 -0.76 19.45
CA ASP A 40 -13.18 -0.36 18.28
C ASP A 40 -13.16 1.16 18.14
N LEU A 41 -12.06 1.71 17.63
CA LEU A 41 -11.87 3.14 17.41
C LEU A 41 -11.52 3.40 15.95
N VAL A 42 -12.24 4.32 15.30
CA VAL A 42 -11.98 4.77 13.94
C VAL A 42 -11.57 6.24 13.96
N ILE A 43 -10.34 6.52 13.55
CA ILE A 43 -9.76 7.86 13.48
C ILE A 43 -9.67 8.29 12.02
N MET A 44 -10.46 9.30 11.67
CA MET A 44 -10.55 9.90 10.34
C MET A 44 -9.85 11.25 10.31
N GLY A 45 -8.73 11.33 9.59
CA GLY A 45 -7.92 12.53 9.51
C GLY A 45 -6.43 12.25 9.48
N ASP A 46 -5.65 13.32 9.48
CA ASP A 46 -4.19 13.26 9.50
C ASP A 46 -3.62 14.40 10.36
N GLY A 47 -2.34 14.34 10.67
CA GLY A 47 -1.64 15.37 11.43
C GLY A 47 -0.30 14.91 11.98
N PRO A 48 0.47 15.85 12.56
CA PRO A 48 1.83 15.58 13.05
C PRO A 48 1.90 14.51 14.15
N LEU A 49 0.79 14.21 14.84
CA LEU A 49 0.76 13.16 15.87
C LEU A 49 0.37 11.78 15.35
N ARG A 50 0.12 11.59 14.05
CA ARG A 50 -0.33 10.29 13.52
C ARG A 50 0.62 9.15 13.89
N GLU A 51 1.91 9.31 13.59
CA GLU A 51 2.91 8.26 13.84
C GLU A 51 3.01 7.93 15.34
N SER A 52 3.01 8.94 16.21
CA SER A 52 3.10 8.71 17.66
C SER A 52 1.86 8.03 18.23
N LEU A 53 0.66 8.34 17.70
CA LEU A 53 -0.60 7.70 18.06
C LEU A 53 -0.65 6.23 17.61
N GLU A 54 -0.21 5.93 16.38
CA GLU A 54 -0.12 4.55 15.86
C GLU A 54 0.86 3.71 16.72
N GLN A 55 2.01 4.29 17.10
CA GLN A 55 2.96 3.65 18.01
C GLN A 55 2.39 3.46 19.42
N GLN A 56 1.64 4.42 19.95
CA GLN A 56 0.97 4.29 21.26
C GLN A 56 -0.08 3.18 21.23
N ALA A 57 -0.94 3.15 20.22
CA ALA A 57 -1.93 2.08 20.04
C ALA A 57 -1.26 0.70 19.99
N THR A 58 -0.12 0.58 19.31
CA THR A 58 0.67 -0.66 19.29
C THR A 58 1.21 -1.02 20.68
N ARG A 59 1.82 -0.07 21.40
CA ARG A 59 2.35 -0.30 22.76
C ARG A 59 1.26 -0.72 23.76
N LEU A 60 0.06 -0.18 23.60
CA LEU A 60 -1.10 -0.49 24.45
C LEU A 60 -1.83 -1.79 24.04
N GLY A 61 -1.37 -2.49 23.00
CA GLY A 61 -2.01 -3.72 22.52
C GLY A 61 -3.31 -3.49 21.74
N LEU A 62 -3.57 -2.26 21.30
CA LEU A 62 -4.80 -1.83 20.62
C LEU A 62 -4.71 -1.85 19.09
N ALA A 63 -3.62 -2.36 18.51
CA ALA A 63 -3.37 -2.31 17.06
C ALA A 63 -4.48 -2.91 16.19
N GLN A 64 -5.23 -3.90 16.71
CA GLN A 64 -6.36 -4.50 15.97
C GLN A 64 -7.70 -3.80 16.22
N ALA A 65 -7.78 -2.93 17.22
CA ALA A 65 -9.00 -2.23 17.62
C ALA A 65 -9.02 -0.77 17.13
N VAL A 66 -7.87 -0.19 16.80
CA VAL A 66 -7.75 1.19 16.31
C VAL A 66 -7.47 1.20 14.82
N THR A 67 -8.35 1.83 14.05
CA THR A 67 -8.20 2.04 12.61
C THR A 67 -7.91 3.50 12.31
N PHE A 68 -6.74 3.79 11.75
CA PHE A 68 -6.38 5.10 11.20
C PHE A 68 -6.68 5.11 9.71
N THR A 69 -7.71 5.85 9.28
CA THR A 69 -8.10 5.87 7.86
C THR A 69 -7.27 6.84 7.02
N GLY A 70 -6.51 7.74 7.67
CA GLY A 70 -5.99 8.93 7.02
C GLY A 70 -7.11 9.91 6.68
N ARG A 71 -6.79 10.91 5.85
CA ARG A 71 -7.76 11.91 5.39
C ARG A 71 -8.77 11.27 4.43
N LEU A 72 -10.05 11.48 4.71
CA LEU A 72 -11.16 11.09 3.84
C LEU A 72 -11.83 12.31 3.24
N GLU A 73 -12.43 12.12 2.06
CA GLU A 73 -13.35 13.12 1.49
C GLU A 73 -14.52 13.40 2.44
N PRO A 74 -15.05 14.63 2.52
CA PRO A 74 -16.06 15.01 3.51
C PRO A 74 -17.29 14.10 3.53
N ALA A 75 -17.78 13.66 2.36
CA ALA A 75 -18.91 12.74 2.28
C ALA A 75 -18.59 11.35 2.85
N ALA A 76 -17.38 10.83 2.57
CA ALA A 76 -16.92 9.55 3.09
C ALA A 76 -16.67 9.60 4.60
N ALA A 77 -16.09 10.70 5.10
CA ALA A 77 -15.91 10.93 6.53
C ALA A 77 -17.27 10.95 7.27
N ARG A 78 -18.27 11.68 6.73
CA ARG A 78 -19.62 11.69 7.31
C ARG A 78 -20.27 10.31 7.30
N ALA A 79 -20.21 9.59 6.18
CA ALA A 79 -20.78 8.24 6.10
C ALA A 79 -20.11 7.27 7.07
N ARG A 80 -18.79 7.37 7.24
CA ARG A 80 -18.02 6.55 8.17
C ARG A 80 -18.31 6.91 9.63
N MET A 81 -18.43 8.20 9.94
CA MET A 81 -18.82 8.70 11.25
C MET A 81 -20.22 8.22 11.62
N ALA A 82 -21.19 8.30 10.69
CA ALA A 82 -22.57 7.84 10.87
C ALA A 82 -22.70 6.33 11.13
N ALA A 83 -21.69 5.54 10.74
CA ALA A 83 -21.63 4.11 11.02
C ALA A 83 -21.02 3.78 12.39
N CYS A 84 -20.51 4.77 13.13
CA CYS A 84 -20.03 4.60 14.49
C CYS A 84 -21.20 4.65 15.49
N HIS A 85 -20.93 4.25 16.74
CA HIS A 85 -21.91 4.23 17.81
C HIS A 85 -21.79 5.43 18.75
N ILE A 86 -20.56 5.93 18.93
CA ILE A 86 -20.22 7.03 19.84
C ILE A 86 -19.25 7.96 19.12
N ALA A 87 -19.42 9.27 19.28
CA ALA A 87 -18.39 10.24 18.89
C ALA A 87 -17.58 10.64 20.13
N CYS A 88 -16.25 10.63 20.05
CA CYS A 88 -15.42 11.07 21.18
C CYS A 88 -14.54 12.24 20.77
N LEU A 89 -14.59 13.33 21.54
CA LEU A 89 -13.83 14.56 21.28
C LEU A 89 -12.99 14.91 22.52
N PRO A 90 -11.87 14.20 22.77
CA PRO A 90 -11.17 14.22 24.06
C PRO A 90 -10.24 15.43 24.23
N ARG A 91 -10.68 16.63 23.81
CA ARG A 91 -9.85 17.85 23.81
C ARG A 91 -9.20 18.12 25.16
N ARG A 92 -7.92 18.49 25.14
CA ARG A 92 -7.18 18.94 26.33
C ARG A 92 -7.51 20.41 26.61
N ARG A 93 -7.57 20.77 27.89
CA ARG A 93 -7.78 22.14 28.35
C ARG A 93 -6.63 23.07 27.89
N SER A 94 -6.99 24.23 27.35
CA SER A 94 -6.11 25.33 26.95
C SER A 94 -6.93 26.58 26.66
N ASP A 95 -6.32 27.76 26.62
CA ASP A 95 -7.02 29.02 26.29
C ASP A 95 -7.83 28.91 24.99
N VAL A 96 -7.28 28.22 23.98
CA VAL A 96 -7.93 28.00 22.69
C VAL A 96 -9.15 27.08 22.82
N THR A 97 -9.03 25.99 23.58
CA THR A 97 -10.10 24.99 23.68
C THR A 97 -11.19 25.38 24.66
N GLU A 98 -10.93 26.33 25.57
CA GLU A 98 -11.94 26.93 26.44
C GLU A 98 -12.76 28.03 25.75
N LEU A 99 -12.26 28.60 24.65
CA LEU A 99 -12.91 29.72 23.95
C LEU A 99 -13.46 29.36 22.56
N ILE A 100 -12.83 28.42 21.84
CA ILE A 100 -13.17 28.13 20.44
C ILE A 100 -13.98 26.81 20.34
N PRO A 101 -15.29 26.88 20.05
CA PRO A 101 -16.13 25.70 19.93
C PRO A 101 -15.77 24.90 18.67
N PRO A 102 -15.60 23.57 18.79
CA PRO A 102 -15.28 22.73 17.65
C PRO A 102 -16.55 22.29 16.90
N ILE A 103 -16.64 22.59 15.60
CA ILE A 103 -17.80 22.23 14.75
C ILE A 103 -18.13 20.73 14.75
N LYS A 104 -17.10 19.88 14.92
CA LYS A 104 -17.21 18.42 15.01
C LYS A 104 -18.16 17.92 16.10
N LEU A 105 -18.40 18.68 17.18
CA LEU A 105 -19.44 18.31 18.15
C LEU A 105 -20.82 18.37 17.49
N VAL A 106 -21.14 19.52 16.88
CA VAL A 106 -22.43 19.75 16.21
C VAL A 106 -22.64 18.75 15.08
N GLU A 107 -21.58 18.45 14.31
CA GLU A 107 -21.64 17.43 13.25
C GLU A 107 -21.96 16.04 13.80
N ALA A 108 -21.34 15.63 14.91
CA ALA A 108 -21.63 14.36 15.55
C ALA A 108 -23.07 14.29 16.10
N MET A 109 -23.52 15.37 16.75
CA MET A 109 -24.89 15.49 17.26
C MET A 109 -25.91 15.41 16.11
N ALA A 110 -25.69 16.11 15.00
CA ALA A 110 -26.55 16.08 13.83
C ALA A 110 -26.65 14.68 13.18
N LEU A 111 -25.60 13.87 13.31
CA LEU A 111 -25.59 12.45 12.90
C LEU A 111 -26.31 11.52 13.89
N GLY A 112 -26.79 12.04 15.02
CA GLY A 112 -27.45 11.25 16.07
C GLY A 112 -26.50 10.41 16.91
N LEU A 113 -25.22 10.79 16.97
CA LEU A 113 -24.23 10.10 17.80
C LEU A 113 -24.21 10.76 19.19
N PRO A 114 -24.32 9.98 20.28
CA PRO A 114 -23.98 10.50 21.60
C PRO A 114 -22.49 10.85 21.62
N ALA A 115 -22.19 12.06 22.06
CA ALA A 115 -20.82 12.56 22.17
C ALA A 115 -20.27 12.34 23.58
N VAL A 116 -18.99 11.97 23.68
CA VAL A 116 -18.20 12.02 24.92
C VAL A 116 -17.18 13.15 24.80
N VAL A 117 -17.30 14.16 25.66
CA VAL A 117 -16.56 15.43 25.56
C VAL A 117 -16.03 15.88 26.92
N PRO A 118 -14.93 16.65 27.00
CA PRO A 118 -14.43 17.14 28.27
C PRO A 118 -15.36 18.23 28.84
N ASP A 119 -15.40 18.36 30.17
CA ASP A 119 -16.11 19.43 30.87
C ASP A 119 -15.41 20.79 30.70
N LEU A 120 -15.63 21.40 29.53
CA LEU A 120 -15.16 22.74 29.16
C LEU A 120 -16.34 23.65 28.77
N PRO A 121 -16.21 24.98 28.96
CA PRO A 121 -17.28 25.93 28.67
C PRO A 121 -17.86 25.82 27.26
N VAL A 122 -17.01 25.64 26.24
CA VAL A 122 -17.45 25.51 24.84
C VAL A 122 -18.35 24.29 24.59
N PHE A 123 -18.16 23.20 25.32
CA PHE A 123 -18.99 22.01 25.18
C PHE A 123 -20.27 22.14 26.00
N ARG A 124 -20.21 22.77 27.19
CA ARG A 124 -21.38 23.10 28.02
C ARG A 124 -22.33 24.08 27.35
N ALA A 125 -21.82 24.96 26.48
CA ALA A 125 -22.63 25.88 25.70
C ALA A 125 -23.45 25.18 24.59
N GLU A 126 -23.08 23.97 24.19
CA GLU A 126 -23.67 23.22 23.07
C GLU A 126 -24.40 21.94 23.50
N ALA A 127 -24.06 21.37 24.66
CA ALA A 127 -24.56 20.08 25.10
C ALA A 127 -24.77 20.00 26.62
N GLN A 128 -25.63 19.07 27.03
CA GLN A 128 -26.08 18.88 28.41
C GLN A 128 -25.79 17.44 28.87
N GLU A 129 -25.22 17.31 30.08
CA GLU A 129 -24.84 16.03 30.69
C GLU A 129 -26.02 15.06 30.77
N GLY A 130 -25.84 13.84 30.28
CA GLY A 130 -26.84 12.76 30.35
C GLY A 130 -28.04 12.92 29.42
N GLU A 131 -28.15 14.06 28.74
CA GLU A 131 -29.22 14.40 27.82
C GLU A 131 -28.75 14.36 26.37
N THR A 132 -27.74 15.17 26.01
CA THR A 132 -27.23 15.27 24.63
C THR A 132 -25.77 14.86 24.49
N ALA A 133 -25.02 14.77 25.59
CA ALA A 133 -23.66 14.25 25.64
C ALA A 133 -23.34 13.69 27.03
N LEU A 134 -22.24 12.95 27.15
CA LEU A 134 -21.60 12.66 28.43
C LEU A 134 -20.30 13.43 28.55
N PHE A 135 -20.06 13.97 29.73
CA PHE A 135 -18.89 14.75 30.05
C PHE A 135 -17.90 13.97 30.90
N PHE A 136 -16.62 14.29 30.73
CA PHE A 136 -15.53 13.78 31.55
C PHE A 136 -14.59 14.90 31.99
N THR A 137 -13.84 14.67 33.05
CA THR A 137 -12.86 15.62 33.59
C THR A 137 -11.72 15.84 32.58
N PRO A 138 -11.44 17.07 32.13
CA PRO A 138 -10.41 17.32 31.12
C PRO A 138 -9.04 16.78 31.55
N GLY A 139 -8.44 15.91 30.72
CA GLY A 139 -7.14 15.29 30.99
C GLY A 139 -7.19 14.01 31.83
N ASP A 140 -8.38 13.55 32.24
CA ASP A 140 -8.56 12.31 33.01
C ASP A 140 -8.99 11.14 32.09
N ALA A 141 -8.07 10.19 31.86
CA ALA A 141 -8.33 9.02 31.04
C ALA A 141 -9.30 8.02 31.70
N ALA A 142 -9.31 7.94 33.03
CA ALA A 142 -10.16 7.00 33.75
C ALA A 142 -11.62 7.48 33.75
N ASP A 143 -11.83 8.79 33.93
CA ASP A 143 -13.17 9.39 33.83
C ASP A 143 -13.69 9.37 32.38
N LEU A 144 -12.80 9.57 31.40
CA LEU A 144 -13.13 9.35 29.98
C LEU A 144 -13.56 7.89 29.72
N ALA A 145 -12.81 6.92 30.23
CA ALA A 145 -13.15 5.50 30.12
C ALA A 145 -14.51 5.20 30.76
N ARG A 146 -14.80 5.76 31.94
CA ARG A 146 -16.11 5.63 32.62
C ARG A 146 -17.26 6.14 31.73
N ALA A 147 -17.12 7.32 31.14
CA ALA A 147 -18.16 7.90 30.28
C ALA A 147 -18.38 7.03 29.01
N ILE A 148 -17.31 6.55 28.39
CA ILE A 148 -17.39 5.63 27.24
C ILE A 148 -18.08 4.32 27.65
N ALA A 149 -17.70 3.72 28.79
CA ALA A 149 -18.27 2.48 29.29
C ALA A 149 -19.77 2.61 29.59
N ALA A 150 -20.22 3.75 30.12
CA ALA A 150 -21.63 3.99 30.39
C ALA A 150 -22.49 3.88 29.11
N LEU A 151 -22.03 4.47 28.00
CA LEU A 151 -22.70 4.35 26.71
C LEU A 151 -22.57 2.93 26.14
N ALA A 152 -21.35 2.37 26.12
CA ALA A 152 -21.09 1.06 25.54
C ALA A 152 -21.90 -0.08 26.21
N ASN A 153 -22.15 0.02 27.51
CA ASN A 153 -22.90 -0.98 28.27
C ASN A 153 -24.43 -0.77 28.26
N ASP A 154 -24.91 0.42 27.86
CA ASP A 154 -26.34 0.72 27.77
C ASP A 154 -26.72 1.23 26.36
N PRO A 155 -27.07 0.31 25.44
CA PRO A 155 -27.52 0.68 24.10
C PRO A 155 -28.81 1.52 24.07
N ALA A 156 -29.67 1.43 25.09
CA ALA A 156 -30.90 2.22 25.15
C ALA A 156 -30.59 3.68 25.52
N MET A 157 -29.71 3.88 26.51
CA MET A 157 -29.18 5.20 26.84
C MET A 157 -28.44 5.82 25.66
N THR A 158 -27.58 5.05 24.98
CA THR A 158 -26.85 5.49 23.78
C THR A 158 -27.79 6.01 22.70
N ARG A 159 -28.86 5.26 22.37
CA ARG A 159 -29.86 5.70 21.39
C ARG A 159 -30.63 6.93 21.85
N ARG A 160 -31.02 6.99 23.13
CA ARG A 160 -31.77 8.12 23.70
C ARG A 160 -30.96 9.42 23.62
N ILE A 161 -29.70 9.39 24.07
CA ILE A 161 -28.81 10.56 24.05
C ILE A 161 -28.51 10.97 22.61
N GLY A 162 -28.21 10.01 21.73
CA GLY A 162 -27.98 10.29 20.30
C GLY A 162 -29.18 10.96 19.62
N GLN A 163 -30.40 10.49 19.89
CA GLN A 163 -31.62 11.09 19.36
C GLN A 163 -31.82 12.52 19.89
N ALA A 164 -31.69 12.73 21.20
CA ALA A 164 -31.81 14.06 21.80
C ALA A 164 -30.74 15.03 21.27
N ALA A 165 -29.52 14.56 21.06
CA ALA A 165 -28.43 15.33 20.45
C ALA A 165 -28.79 15.77 19.02
N ARG A 166 -29.37 14.87 18.23
CA ARG A 166 -29.83 15.18 16.87
C ARG A 166 -30.92 16.23 16.87
N ASP A 167 -31.93 16.07 17.72
CA ASP A 167 -33.05 17.00 17.81
C ASP A 167 -32.56 18.39 18.26
N HIS A 168 -31.60 18.45 19.19
CA HIS A 168 -30.96 19.71 19.57
C HIS A 168 -30.22 20.37 18.39
N ALA A 169 -29.38 19.61 17.68
CA ALA A 169 -28.58 20.15 16.58
C ALA A 169 -29.45 20.62 15.40
N THR A 170 -30.50 19.88 15.03
CA THR A 170 -31.39 20.28 13.93
C THR A 170 -32.25 21.48 14.28
N ALA A 171 -32.62 21.66 15.56
CA ALA A 171 -33.40 22.80 16.01
C ALA A 171 -32.59 24.10 16.15
N HIS A 172 -31.31 24.03 16.53
CA HIS A 172 -30.52 25.21 16.92
C HIS A 172 -29.30 25.49 16.03
N ARG A 173 -28.84 24.50 15.25
CA ARG A 173 -27.58 24.57 14.48
C ARG A 173 -27.78 24.36 12.98
N ASP A 174 -28.93 24.81 12.48
CA ASP A 174 -29.22 24.86 11.05
C ASP A 174 -28.66 26.14 10.40
N TRP A 175 -28.02 26.00 9.24
CA TRP A 175 -27.38 27.12 8.54
C TRP A 175 -28.37 28.17 8.05
N ALA A 176 -29.59 27.78 7.63
CA ALA A 176 -30.59 28.75 7.18
C ALA A 176 -31.06 29.61 8.37
N SER A 177 -31.29 28.97 9.51
CA SER A 177 -31.68 29.65 10.76
C SER A 177 -30.59 30.59 11.26
N ILE A 178 -29.32 30.15 11.26
CA ILE A 178 -28.17 30.98 11.64
C ILE A 178 -28.01 32.16 10.67
N ALA A 179 -28.08 31.92 9.36
CA ALA A 179 -27.94 32.97 8.36
C ALA A 179 -29.07 34.02 8.49
N GLN A 180 -30.29 33.59 8.78
CA GLN A 180 -31.42 34.48 9.03
C GLN A 180 -31.19 35.36 10.26
N ALA A 181 -30.75 34.77 11.38
CA ALA A 181 -30.46 35.51 12.60
C ALA A 181 -29.35 36.57 12.37
N VAL A 182 -28.25 36.17 11.74
CA VAL A 182 -27.15 37.11 11.38
C VAL A 182 -27.66 38.24 10.48
N THR A 183 -28.48 37.91 9.47
CA THR A 183 -29.06 38.91 8.56
C THR A 183 -30.00 39.87 9.28
N GLN A 184 -30.73 39.39 10.29
CA GLN A 184 -31.60 40.23 11.10
C GLN A 184 -30.80 41.20 11.97
N THR A 185 -29.75 40.73 12.65
CA THR A 185 -28.86 41.59 13.45
C THR A 185 -28.17 42.66 12.61
N LEU A 186 -27.75 42.32 11.38
CA LEU A 186 -27.15 43.30 10.47
C LEU A 186 -28.14 44.36 9.95
N ARG A 187 -29.45 44.15 10.10
CA ARG A 187 -30.51 45.10 9.73
C ARG A 187 -30.97 45.98 10.90
N GLU A 188 -30.62 45.60 12.12
CA GLU A 188 -30.84 46.45 13.27
C GLU A 188 -29.91 47.68 13.15
N PRO A 189 -30.39 48.89 13.49
CA PRO A 189 -29.50 50.05 13.54
C PRO A 189 -28.34 49.72 14.46
N GLU A 190 -27.11 50.09 14.06
CA GLU A 190 -25.93 49.87 14.91
C GLU A 190 -26.28 50.31 16.33
N PRO A 191 -26.19 49.42 17.34
CA PRO A 191 -26.31 49.86 18.71
C PRO A 191 -25.28 50.97 18.90
N GLU A 192 -25.68 52.05 19.58
CA GLU A 192 -24.77 53.12 19.94
C GLU A 192 -23.49 52.46 20.48
N PRO A 193 -22.31 52.75 19.93
CA PRO A 193 -21.09 52.04 20.27
C PRO A 193 -21.02 52.01 21.79
N LEU A 194 -20.96 50.79 22.35
CA LEU A 194 -20.77 50.63 23.79
C LEU A 194 -19.64 51.59 24.15
N PRO A 195 -19.83 52.51 25.12
CA PRO A 195 -18.75 53.38 25.53
C PRO A 195 -17.57 52.47 25.76
N GLU A 196 -16.46 52.70 25.05
CA GLU A 196 -15.22 51.97 25.32
C GLU A 196 -15.10 52.00 26.84
N PRO A 197 -15.07 50.83 27.53
CA PRO A 197 -14.99 50.82 28.97
C PRO A 197 -13.84 51.75 29.30
N ALA A 198 -14.14 52.82 30.05
CA ALA A 198 -13.19 53.90 30.29
C ALA A 198 -11.90 53.20 30.73
N ARG A 199 -10.87 53.24 29.86
CA ARG A 199 -9.60 52.63 30.22
C ARG A 199 -9.23 53.32 31.51
N PRO A 200 -9.08 52.58 32.63
CA PRO A 200 -8.65 53.19 33.87
C PRO A 200 -7.41 54.02 33.54
N ALA A 201 -7.36 55.26 34.05
CA ALA A 201 -6.22 56.14 33.85
C ALA A 201 -4.97 55.30 34.14
N THR A 202 -4.08 55.21 33.15
CA THR A 202 -2.93 54.31 33.20
C THR A 202 -2.07 54.70 34.41
N ASP A 203 -2.15 53.93 35.48
CA ASP A 203 -1.10 53.90 36.49
C ASP A 203 0.20 53.52 35.77
N ASP A 204 1.36 53.98 36.24
CA ASP A 204 2.68 53.64 35.67
C ASP A 204 2.88 52.11 35.54
N ALA A 205 2.15 51.33 36.35
CA ALA A 205 2.08 49.87 36.28
C ALA A 205 1.36 49.34 35.01
N ASP A 206 0.31 49.98 34.53
CA ASP A 206 -0.42 49.60 33.31
C ASP A 206 0.36 49.99 32.05
N ALA A 207 1.06 51.14 32.07
CA ALA A 207 1.97 51.52 30.99
C ALA A 207 3.16 50.54 30.89
N ALA A 208 3.73 50.13 32.04
CA ALA A 208 4.75 49.10 32.10
C ALA A 208 4.24 47.72 31.64
N ARG A 209 3.01 47.35 32.02
CA ARG A 209 2.38 46.10 31.55
C ARG A 209 2.18 46.11 30.04
N HIS A 210 1.68 47.21 29.49
CA HIS A 210 1.45 47.32 28.05
C HIS A 210 2.76 47.33 27.25
N ALA A 211 3.81 47.98 27.76
CA ALA A 211 5.15 47.91 27.18
C ALA A 211 5.71 46.49 27.23
N ALA A 212 5.49 45.75 28.33
CA ALA A 212 5.89 44.35 28.43
C ALA A 212 5.12 43.44 27.46
N GLU A 213 3.80 43.63 27.31
CA GLU A 213 2.97 42.92 26.34
C GLU A 213 3.44 43.16 24.89
N GLN A 214 3.76 44.40 24.55
CA GLN A 214 4.30 44.76 23.24
C GLN A 214 5.68 44.12 23.00
N ALA A 215 6.55 44.09 24.01
CA ALA A 215 7.85 43.43 23.92
C ALA A 215 7.69 41.90 23.69
N LEU A 216 6.78 41.24 24.42
CA LEU A 216 6.46 39.82 24.20
C LEU A 216 5.92 39.55 22.79
N ALA A 217 5.01 40.41 22.30
CA ALA A 217 4.48 40.31 20.94
C ALA A 217 5.58 40.48 19.87
N GLN A 218 6.53 41.39 20.11
CA GLN A 218 7.68 41.59 19.24
C GLN A 218 8.61 40.36 19.24
N ALA A 219 8.90 39.78 20.41
CA ALA A 219 9.71 38.57 20.52
C ALA A 219 9.05 37.37 19.78
N ALA A 220 7.72 37.25 19.84
CA ALA A 220 6.98 36.24 19.08
C ALA A 220 7.09 36.46 17.56
N THR A 221 7.02 37.72 17.10
CA THR A 221 7.17 38.07 15.69
C THR A 221 8.57 37.73 15.17
N TRP A 222 9.62 38.19 15.86
CA TRP A 222 11.00 37.86 15.49
C TRP A 222 11.28 36.36 15.52
N THR A 223 10.67 35.60 16.44
CA THR A 223 10.80 34.14 16.45
C THR A 223 10.25 33.50 15.16
N ARG A 224 9.08 33.98 14.68
CA ARG A 224 8.48 33.46 13.44
C ARG A 224 9.35 33.80 12.24
N GLU A 225 9.84 35.03 12.16
CA GLU A 225 10.71 35.50 11.08
C GLU A 225 12.06 34.75 11.07
N ALA A 226 12.68 34.57 12.24
CA ALA A 226 13.90 33.79 12.39
C ALA A 226 13.72 32.36 11.84
N ARG A 227 12.60 31.71 12.16
CA ARG A 227 12.31 30.35 11.65
C ARG A 227 12.08 30.34 10.15
N ALA A 228 11.43 31.35 9.58
CA ALA A 228 11.22 31.46 8.14
C ALA A 228 12.54 31.67 7.39
N LEU A 229 13.48 32.43 7.96
CA LEU A 229 14.78 32.72 7.35
C LEU A 229 15.82 31.62 7.55
N ALA A 230 15.63 30.70 8.49
CA ALA A 230 16.66 29.72 8.87
C ALA A 230 17.20 28.86 7.71
N ALA A 231 16.38 28.62 6.68
CA ALA A 231 16.78 27.83 5.51
C ALA A 231 17.51 28.65 4.42
N THR A 232 17.29 29.97 4.38
CA THR A 232 17.73 30.83 3.26
C THR A 232 18.75 31.89 3.68
N ASN A 233 18.74 32.32 4.94
CA ASN A 233 19.66 33.31 5.50
C ASN A 233 19.88 33.03 7.00
N LEU A 234 20.76 32.07 7.29
CA LEU A 234 21.06 31.64 8.65
C LEU A 234 21.61 32.76 9.56
N PRO A 235 22.52 33.64 9.11
CA PRO A 235 22.98 34.77 9.93
C PRO A 235 21.87 35.73 10.35
N ALA A 236 20.97 36.10 9.42
CA ALA A 236 19.82 36.95 9.75
C ALA A 236 18.83 36.26 10.69
N ALA A 237 18.63 34.94 10.51
CA ALA A 237 17.80 34.14 11.40
C ALA A 237 18.35 34.09 12.85
N ILE A 238 19.68 33.97 13.00
CA ILE A 238 20.35 33.98 14.30
C ILE A 238 20.18 35.35 14.97
N ALA A 239 20.40 36.45 14.26
CA ALA A 239 20.27 37.81 14.82
C ALA A 239 18.85 38.08 15.36
N LEU A 240 17.81 37.71 14.62
CA LEU A 240 16.42 37.86 15.08
C LEU A 240 16.09 36.94 16.27
N ALA A 241 16.62 35.73 16.28
CA ALA A 241 16.44 34.80 17.39
C ALA A 241 17.15 35.26 18.67
N GLU A 242 18.32 35.90 18.56
CA GLU A 242 19.00 36.55 19.69
C GLU A 242 18.19 37.71 20.25
N GLN A 243 17.65 38.57 19.38
CA GLN A 243 16.77 39.66 19.80
C GLN A 243 15.51 39.14 20.51
N ALA A 244 14.89 38.08 19.98
CA ALA A 244 13.74 37.45 20.63
C ALA A 244 14.08 36.81 21.98
N GLN A 245 15.23 36.13 22.07
CA GLN A 245 15.70 35.49 23.30
C GLN A 245 16.09 36.51 24.39
N ALA A 246 16.59 37.68 24.00
CA ALA A 246 16.93 38.76 24.93
C ALA A 246 15.68 39.41 25.55
N ILE A 247 14.58 39.52 24.79
CA ILE A 247 13.33 40.10 25.28
C ILE A 247 12.52 39.08 26.11
N ASP A 248 12.39 37.85 25.62
CA ASP A 248 11.59 36.80 26.25
C ASP A 248 12.40 35.50 26.32
N PRO A 249 13.26 35.36 27.35
CA PRO A 249 14.13 34.20 27.51
C PRO A 249 13.30 32.95 27.75
N GLN A 250 13.21 32.08 26.73
CA GLN A 250 12.46 30.83 26.82
C GLN A 250 13.37 29.65 26.52
N PRO A 251 13.31 28.55 27.29
CA PRO A 251 14.11 27.34 27.07
C PRO A 251 14.04 26.80 25.63
N TRP A 252 12.86 26.85 25.00
CA TRP A 252 12.70 26.37 23.62
C TRP A 252 13.29 27.33 22.57
N ARG A 253 13.38 28.64 22.85
CA ARG A 253 14.07 29.63 22.00
C ARG A 253 15.58 29.46 22.13
N ALA A 254 16.08 29.35 23.36
CA ALA A 254 17.49 29.05 23.65
C ALA A 254 17.95 27.77 22.96
N LYS A 255 17.15 26.68 23.04
CA LYS A 255 17.40 25.43 22.32
C LYS A 255 17.54 25.66 20.82
N TRP A 256 16.57 26.34 20.24
CA TRP A 256 16.54 26.56 18.79
C TRP A 256 17.73 27.41 18.33
N LEU A 257 18.01 28.51 19.02
CA LEU A 257 19.12 29.40 18.75
C LEU A 257 20.46 28.69 18.90
N GLY A 258 20.65 27.91 19.97
CA GLY A 258 21.89 27.15 20.21
C GLY A 258 22.18 26.15 19.08
N LEU A 259 21.15 25.47 18.57
CA LEU A 259 21.30 24.58 17.42
C LEU A 259 21.67 25.33 16.12
N ARG A 260 21.15 26.54 15.90
CA ARG A 260 21.50 27.36 14.72
C ARG A 260 22.89 27.98 14.82
N LEU A 261 23.29 28.44 16.00
CA LEU A 261 24.66 28.92 16.26
C LEU A 261 25.68 27.84 15.93
N HIS A 262 25.42 26.59 16.31
CA HIS A 262 26.30 25.48 15.96
C HIS A 262 26.35 25.21 14.45
N GLU A 263 25.21 25.32 13.74
CA GLU A 263 25.19 25.21 12.27
C GLU A 263 25.97 26.32 11.57
N ALA A 264 25.98 27.51 12.14
CA ALA A 264 26.79 28.63 11.67
C ALA A 264 28.29 28.50 12.03
N GLY A 265 28.69 27.43 12.72
CA GLY A 265 30.06 27.20 13.17
C GLY A 265 30.42 27.87 14.49
N GLU A 266 29.50 28.59 15.13
CA GLU A 266 29.70 29.32 16.39
C GLU A 266 29.55 28.40 17.62
N THR A 267 30.35 27.33 17.65
CA THR A 267 30.19 26.21 18.59
C THR A 267 30.32 26.62 20.05
N ALA A 268 31.25 27.52 20.40
CA ALA A 268 31.40 27.99 21.78
C ALA A 268 30.12 28.66 22.30
N ARG A 269 29.55 29.59 21.51
CA ARG A 269 28.30 30.29 21.85
C ARG A 269 27.11 29.34 21.91
N ALA A 270 27.07 28.37 21.00
CA ALA A 270 26.08 27.31 21.03
C ALA A 270 26.14 26.49 22.33
N MET A 271 27.34 26.11 22.77
CA MET A 271 27.54 25.37 24.02
C MET A 271 27.07 26.19 25.23
N ASP A 272 27.52 27.45 25.35
CA ASP A 272 27.13 28.33 26.46
C ASP A 272 25.61 28.41 26.60
N LEU A 273 24.91 28.57 25.48
CA LEU A 273 23.44 28.66 25.49
C LEU A 273 22.77 27.31 25.78
N LEU A 274 23.24 26.22 25.16
CA LEU A 274 22.63 24.89 25.31
C LEU A 274 22.85 24.29 26.72
N GLN A 275 23.91 24.69 27.44
CA GLN A 275 24.14 24.26 28.82
C GLN A 275 23.12 24.85 29.81
N THR A 276 22.49 25.97 29.46
CA THR A 276 21.47 26.62 30.33
C THR A 276 20.08 25.99 30.24
N LEU A 277 19.88 25.01 29.35
CA LEU A 277 18.58 24.38 29.17
C LEU A 277 18.16 23.58 30.41
N PRO A 278 16.89 23.69 30.85
CA PRO A 278 16.41 22.94 31.99
C PRO A 278 16.25 21.44 31.63
N ALA A 279 16.47 20.58 32.62
CA ALA A 279 16.53 19.12 32.43
C ALA A 279 15.20 18.48 32.00
N ASP A 280 14.08 19.13 32.31
CA ASP A 280 12.72 18.70 31.99
C ASP A 280 12.21 19.23 30.64
N LEU A 281 13.02 20.01 29.90
CA LEU A 281 12.65 20.48 28.57
C LEU A 281 12.39 19.26 27.64
N PRO A 282 11.20 19.16 27.01
CA PRO A 282 10.91 18.06 26.11
C PRO A 282 11.80 18.13 24.86
N LEU A 283 12.65 17.11 24.69
CA LEU A 283 13.53 16.93 23.54
C LEU A 283 13.17 15.64 22.82
N ASN A 284 13.07 15.69 21.49
CA ASN A 284 13.01 14.45 20.72
C ASN A 284 14.38 13.75 20.70
N ARG A 285 14.42 12.46 20.34
CA ARG A 285 15.67 11.66 20.36
C ARG A 285 16.79 12.24 19.50
N SER A 286 16.48 12.93 18.42
CA SER A 286 17.49 13.52 17.53
C SER A 286 18.01 14.83 18.08
N GLU A 287 17.15 15.67 18.66
CA GLU A 287 17.54 16.90 19.37
C GLU A 287 18.43 16.59 20.57
N ALA A 288 18.03 15.64 21.42
CA ALA A 288 18.80 15.26 22.61
C ALA A 288 20.21 14.77 22.25
N ARG A 289 20.31 13.91 21.23
CA ARG A 289 21.61 13.42 20.72
C ARG A 289 22.48 14.55 20.19
N ARG A 290 21.89 15.45 19.39
CA ARG A 290 22.62 16.56 18.77
C ARG A 290 23.12 17.57 19.81
N ILE A 291 22.30 17.90 20.80
CA ILE A 291 22.71 18.75 21.93
C ILE A 291 23.84 18.08 22.71
N GLN A 292 23.73 16.78 23.04
CA GLN A 292 24.81 16.05 23.72
C GLN A 292 26.13 16.06 22.93
N GLN A 293 26.08 15.91 21.60
CA GLN A 293 27.27 15.98 20.76
C GLN A 293 27.93 17.37 20.75
N ILE A 294 27.13 18.44 20.79
CA ILE A 294 27.63 19.81 20.86
C ILE A 294 28.28 20.06 22.23
N LEU A 295 27.64 19.59 23.32
CA LEU A 295 28.14 19.79 24.69
C LEU A 295 29.34 18.91 25.04
N HIS A 296 29.40 17.71 24.46
CA HIS A 296 30.45 16.72 24.68
C HIS A 296 30.98 16.25 23.33
N PRO A 297 31.76 17.10 22.62
CA PRO A 297 32.35 16.71 21.35
C PRO A 297 33.25 15.49 21.60
N ARG A 298 32.93 14.37 20.95
CA ARG A 298 33.80 13.19 20.96
C ARG A 298 35.16 13.58 20.40
N ALA A 299 36.23 13.04 20.97
CA ALA A 299 37.53 13.03 20.30
C ALA A 299 37.32 12.46 18.88
N PRO A 300 37.95 13.04 17.84
CA PRO A 300 37.77 12.56 16.48
C PRO A 300 38.06 11.05 16.45
N GLU A 301 37.08 10.26 16.02
CA GLU A 301 37.31 8.85 15.77
C GLU A 301 38.43 8.73 14.74
N PRO A 302 39.41 7.82 14.94
CA PRO A 302 40.42 7.57 13.91
C PRO A 302 39.69 7.25 12.60
N ALA A 303 40.20 7.78 11.49
CA ALA A 303 39.61 7.54 10.18
C ALA A 303 39.37 6.03 9.99
N PRO A 304 38.20 5.61 9.48
CA PRO A 304 37.91 4.21 9.25
C PRO A 304 39.01 3.62 8.38
N ASP A 305 39.48 2.43 8.75
CA ASP A 305 40.59 1.76 8.09
C ASP A 305 40.33 1.74 6.57
N PRO A 306 41.25 2.25 5.74
CA PRO A 306 41.13 2.16 4.28
C PRO A 306 40.81 0.74 3.80
N ALA A 307 41.24 -0.30 4.52
CA ALA A 307 40.88 -1.69 4.23
C ALA A 307 39.39 -1.98 4.48
N GLU A 308 38.79 -1.45 5.54
CA GLU A 308 37.36 -1.61 5.83
C GLU A 308 36.48 -0.84 4.82
N LEU A 309 36.92 0.36 4.41
CA LEU A 309 36.25 1.13 3.36
C LEU A 309 36.29 0.40 2.01
N ALA A 310 37.46 -0.13 1.63
CA ALA A 310 37.60 -0.91 0.41
C ALA A 310 36.76 -2.20 0.47
N ALA A 311 36.70 -2.88 1.61
CA ALA A 311 35.88 -4.07 1.80
C ALA A 311 34.38 -3.75 1.70
N ALA A 312 33.93 -2.63 2.28
CA ALA A 312 32.54 -2.19 2.19
C ALA A 312 32.14 -1.78 0.76
N GLN A 313 33.05 -1.13 0.03
CA GLN A 313 32.82 -0.80 -1.38
C GLN A 313 32.75 -2.08 -2.24
N ALA A 314 33.69 -3.00 -2.08
CA ALA A 314 33.67 -4.28 -2.79
C ALA A 314 32.41 -5.10 -2.48
N ALA A 315 31.90 -5.06 -1.23
CA ALA A 315 30.65 -5.71 -0.86
C ALA A 315 29.43 -5.10 -1.57
N ARG A 316 29.39 -3.76 -1.72
CA ARG A 316 28.33 -3.06 -2.45
C ARG A 316 28.37 -3.39 -3.95
N GLU A 317 29.55 -3.39 -4.55
CA GLU A 317 29.74 -3.74 -5.97
C GLU A 317 29.28 -5.18 -6.23
N ARG A 318 29.64 -6.14 -5.36
CA ARG A 318 29.15 -7.53 -5.45
C ARG A 318 27.63 -7.62 -5.34
N ALA A 319 27.01 -6.90 -4.41
CA ALA A 319 25.56 -6.91 -4.25
C ALA A 319 24.83 -6.34 -5.48
N GLN A 320 25.37 -5.28 -6.09
CA GLN A 320 24.84 -4.71 -7.33
C GLN A 320 24.96 -5.68 -8.51
N ALA A 321 26.11 -6.35 -8.65
CA ALA A 321 26.34 -7.35 -9.68
C ALA A 321 25.37 -8.55 -9.58
N GLN A 322 25.14 -9.05 -8.35
CA GLN A 322 24.16 -10.11 -8.08
C GLN A 322 22.73 -9.68 -8.42
N ALA A 323 22.35 -8.44 -8.08
CA ALA A 323 21.03 -7.91 -8.38
C ALA A 323 20.79 -7.81 -9.89
N LEU A 324 21.75 -7.26 -10.65
CA LEU A 324 21.69 -7.17 -12.11
C LEU A 324 21.56 -8.56 -12.73
N ALA A 325 22.40 -9.50 -12.31
CA ALA A 325 22.39 -10.87 -12.83
C ALA A 325 21.06 -11.59 -12.56
N ARG A 326 20.38 -11.30 -11.45
CA ARG A 326 19.05 -11.85 -11.16
C ARG A 326 18.02 -11.32 -12.14
N THR A 327 17.96 -10.00 -12.34
CA THR A 327 17.02 -9.37 -13.30
C THR A 327 17.21 -9.93 -14.71
N LEU A 328 18.45 -9.99 -15.19
CA LEU A 328 18.75 -10.53 -16.52
C LEU A 328 18.36 -12.00 -16.67
N THR A 329 18.52 -12.81 -15.61
CA THR A 329 18.09 -14.22 -15.61
C THR A 329 16.56 -14.33 -15.68
N GLU A 330 15.83 -13.44 -15.02
CA GLU A 330 14.36 -13.40 -15.05
C GLU A 330 13.84 -13.01 -16.44
N GLU A 331 14.42 -11.98 -17.06
CA GLU A 331 14.10 -11.58 -18.44
C GLU A 331 14.41 -12.71 -19.44
N ALA A 332 15.58 -13.36 -19.28
CA ALA A 332 15.97 -14.47 -20.14
C ALA A 332 14.97 -15.64 -20.07
N ARG A 333 14.39 -15.91 -18.89
CA ARG A 333 13.36 -16.95 -18.72
C ARG A 333 12.04 -16.59 -19.39
N GLN A 334 11.69 -15.32 -19.49
CA GLN A 334 10.44 -14.89 -20.13
C GLN A 334 10.47 -15.15 -21.64
N VAL A 335 11.64 -15.04 -22.26
CA VAL A 335 11.81 -15.17 -23.72
C VAL A 335 12.33 -16.53 -24.17
N GLN A 336 12.72 -17.42 -23.25
CA GLN A 336 13.43 -18.68 -23.57
C GLN A 336 12.70 -19.61 -24.54
N ASP A 337 11.36 -19.64 -24.52
CA ASP A 337 10.57 -20.53 -25.37
C ASP A 337 10.26 -19.89 -26.74
N SER A 338 10.20 -18.55 -26.80
CA SER A 338 9.87 -17.79 -28.00
C SER A 338 11.11 -17.37 -28.81
N ASP A 339 12.21 -17.04 -28.13
CA ASP A 339 13.48 -16.60 -28.71
C ASP A 339 14.67 -17.15 -27.88
N PRO A 340 15.10 -18.39 -28.18
CA PRO A 340 16.23 -19.03 -27.50
C PRO A 340 17.54 -18.24 -27.61
N LEU A 341 17.77 -17.52 -28.71
CA LEU A 341 18.99 -16.75 -28.93
C LEU A 341 19.01 -15.49 -28.07
N ALA A 342 17.87 -14.81 -27.90
CA ALA A 342 17.76 -13.70 -26.95
C ALA A 342 17.94 -14.17 -25.50
N ALA A 343 17.35 -15.32 -25.13
CA ALA A 343 17.55 -15.90 -23.80
C ALA A 343 19.01 -16.25 -23.52
N ALA A 344 19.73 -16.81 -24.50
CA ALA A 344 21.16 -17.09 -24.39
C ALA A 344 21.97 -15.79 -24.17
N ARG A 345 21.72 -14.73 -24.96
CA ARG A 345 22.41 -13.43 -24.80
C ARG A 345 22.18 -12.80 -23.43
N LEU A 346 20.95 -12.80 -22.93
CA LEU A 346 20.64 -12.29 -21.59
C LEU A 346 21.31 -13.16 -20.51
N GLY A 347 21.36 -14.48 -20.71
CA GLY A 347 22.10 -15.41 -19.87
C GLY A 347 23.60 -15.13 -19.82
N GLU A 348 24.22 -14.76 -20.94
CA GLU A 348 25.63 -14.35 -21.01
C GLU A 348 25.89 -13.09 -20.20
N GLN A 349 25.04 -12.07 -20.34
CA GLN A 349 25.15 -10.85 -19.57
C GLN A 349 24.96 -11.11 -18.07
N ALA A 350 24.00 -11.98 -17.71
CA ALA A 350 23.78 -12.38 -16.33
C ALA A 350 25.00 -13.12 -15.75
N TYR A 351 25.59 -14.02 -16.53
CA TYR A 351 26.77 -14.78 -16.12
C TYR A 351 28.01 -13.90 -16.01
N ALA A 352 28.20 -12.94 -16.93
CA ALA A 352 29.29 -11.97 -16.86
C ALA A 352 29.18 -11.06 -15.63
N ALA A 353 27.97 -10.71 -15.21
CA ALA A 353 27.73 -9.91 -14.02
C ALA A 353 27.97 -10.70 -12.71
N ASP A 354 27.48 -11.93 -12.62
CA ASP A 354 27.66 -12.80 -11.44
C ASP A 354 27.93 -14.25 -11.86
N PRO A 355 29.22 -14.60 -12.08
CA PRO A 355 29.63 -15.93 -12.51
C PRO A 355 29.37 -16.95 -11.40
N GLN A 356 28.27 -17.69 -11.53
CA GLN A 356 27.88 -18.73 -10.60
C GLN A 356 27.74 -20.07 -11.33
N PRO A 357 28.16 -21.19 -10.73
CA PRO A 357 28.07 -22.52 -11.35
C PRO A 357 26.66 -22.89 -11.86
N TRP A 358 25.62 -22.56 -11.10
CA TRP A 358 24.24 -22.82 -11.50
C TRP A 358 23.78 -21.93 -12.67
N ARG A 359 24.36 -20.73 -12.80
CA ARG A 359 24.08 -19.80 -13.92
C ARG A 359 24.85 -20.21 -15.18
N ALA A 360 26.10 -20.67 -15.04
CA ALA A 360 26.84 -21.33 -16.11
C ALA A 360 26.08 -22.54 -16.67
N LYS A 361 25.54 -23.40 -15.79
CA LYS A 361 24.73 -24.56 -16.18
C LYS A 361 23.51 -24.12 -16.99
N TRP A 362 22.77 -23.14 -16.48
CA TRP A 362 21.58 -22.62 -17.14
C TRP A 362 21.93 -22.04 -18.51
N LEU A 363 22.98 -21.23 -18.60
CA LEU A 363 23.46 -20.63 -19.83
C LEU A 363 23.88 -21.68 -20.86
N GLY A 364 24.66 -22.69 -20.47
CA GLY A 364 25.10 -23.76 -21.36
C GLY A 364 23.93 -24.52 -21.99
N LEU A 365 22.85 -24.78 -21.23
CA LEU A 365 21.64 -25.39 -21.77
C LEU A 365 20.89 -24.47 -22.75
N ARG A 366 20.83 -23.16 -22.49
CA ARG A 366 20.20 -22.19 -23.41
C ARG A 366 21.01 -21.98 -24.68
N LEU A 367 22.34 -21.95 -24.60
CA LEU A 367 23.23 -21.89 -25.77
C LEU A 367 22.98 -23.09 -26.68
N HIS A 368 22.85 -24.29 -26.11
CA HIS A 368 22.56 -25.49 -26.90
C HIS A 368 21.18 -25.41 -27.58
N GLU A 369 20.15 -24.94 -26.88
CA GLU A 369 18.82 -24.73 -27.46
C GLU A 369 18.79 -23.65 -28.55
N ALA A 370 19.65 -22.64 -28.45
CA ALA A 370 19.86 -21.63 -29.48
C ALA A 370 20.70 -22.14 -30.68
N GLY A 371 21.13 -23.40 -30.66
CA GLY A 371 21.97 -24.01 -31.71
C GLY A 371 23.48 -23.73 -31.57
N GLU A 372 23.90 -22.98 -30.56
CA GLU A 372 25.28 -22.58 -30.27
C GLU A 372 26.07 -23.69 -29.56
N THR A 373 26.15 -24.86 -30.20
CA THR A 373 26.59 -26.12 -29.57
C THR A 373 28.03 -26.07 -29.07
N ALA A 374 28.96 -25.50 -29.82
CA ALA A 374 30.36 -25.37 -29.38
C ALA A 374 30.48 -24.56 -28.08
N ARG A 375 29.79 -23.42 -28.03
CA ARG A 375 29.78 -22.50 -26.88
C ARG A 375 29.07 -23.13 -25.68
N ALA A 376 28.03 -23.91 -25.93
CA ALA A 376 27.34 -24.69 -24.91
C ALA A 376 28.28 -25.73 -24.27
N ILE A 377 29.04 -26.46 -25.08
CA ILE A 377 30.03 -27.43 -24.61
C ILE A 377 31.08 -26.73 -23.74
N ASP A 378 31.67 -25.64 -24.24
CA ASP A 378 32.68 -24.87 -23.49
C ASP A 378 32.15 -24.44 -22.12
N MET A 379 30.92 -23.92 -22.07
CA MET A 379 30.30 -23.49 -20.81
C MET A 379 30.03 -24.68 -19.87
N LEU A 380 29.45 -25.76 -20.37
CA LEU A 380 29.07 -26.93 -19.56
C LEU A 380 30.27 -27.72 -19.04
N GLN A 381 31.43 -27.67 -19.73
CA GLN A 381 32.67 -28.29 -19.25
C GLN A 381 33.28 -27.59 -18.04
N THR A 382 32.95 -26.30 -17.81
CA THR A 382 33.46 -25.54 -16.66
C THR A 382 32.71 -25.81 -15.36
N LEU A 383 31.63 -26.61 -15.41
CA LEU A 383 30.81 -26.87 -14.23
C LEU A 383 31.58 -27.70 -13.19
N PRO A 384 31.52 -27.33 -11.90
CA PRO A 384 32.17 -28.09 -10.85
C PRO A 384 31.46 -29.42 -10.62
N ALA A 385 32.24 -30.46 -10.26
CA ALA A 385 31.75 -31.83 -10.16
C ALA A 385 30.71 -32.05 -9.05
N ASP A 386 30.68 -31.18 -8.04
CA ASP A 386 29.76 -31.21 -6.89
C ASP A 386 28.49 -30.39 -7.11
N LEU A 387 28.30 -29.78 -8.30
CA LEU A 387 27.08 -29.04 -8.62
C LEU A 387 25.86 -29.97 -8.55
N PRO A 388 24.82 -29.66 -7.75
CA PRO A 388 23.63 -30.50 -7.69
C PRO A 388 22.88 -30.47 -9.03
N LEU A 389 22.79 -31.63 -9.67
CA LEU A 389 22.07 -31.86 -10.92
C LEU A 389 20.96 -32.89 -10.72
N SER A 390 19.78 -32.62 -11.28
CA SER A 390 18.75 -33.65 -11.40
C SER A 390 19.16 -34.73 -12.41
N ARG A 391 18.54 -35.92 -12.33
CA ARG A 391 18.81 -37.03 -13.25
C ARG A 391 18.55 -36.69 -14.73
N SER A 392 17.61 -35.79 -15.01
CA SER A 392 17.32 -35.32 -16.36
C SER A 392 18.38 -34.33 -16.84
N GLU A 393 18.77 -33.36 -16.00
CA GLU A 393 19.82 -32.38 -16.32
C GLU A 393 21.16 -33.06 -16.57
N ALA A 394 21.58 -33.99 -15.69
CA ALA A 394 22.84 -34.71 -15.85
C ALA A 394 22.90 -35.50 -17.16
N ARG A 395 21.81 -36.20 -17.52
CA ARG A 395 21.71 -36.92 -18.81
C ARG A 395 21.79 -35.96 -19.99
N ARG A 396 21.05 -34.85 -19.94
CA ARG A 396 21.02 -33.86 -21.02
C ARG A 396 22.40 -33.21 -21.23
N ILE A 397 23.08 -32.85 -20.15
CA ILE A 397 24.44 -32.30 -20.20
C ILE A 397 25.41 -33.34 -20.79
N GLN A 398 25.34 -34.60 -20.37
CA GLN A 398 26.19 -35.65 -20.96
C GLN A 398 25.95 -35.85 -22.45
N GLN A 399 24.70 -35.78 -22.92
CA GLN A 399 24.39 -35.86 -24.35
C GLN A 399 24.96 -34.68 -25.15
N ILE A 400 24.99 -33.48 -24.56
CA ILE A 400 25.57 -32.28 -25.19
C ILE A 400 27.10 -32.41 -25.27
N LEU A 401 27.74 -32.88 -24.18
CA LEU A 401 29.19 -33.04 -24.11
C LEU A 401 29.70 -34.22 -24.95
N HIS A 402 28.90 -35.28 -25.04
CA HIS A 402 29.21 -36.53 -25.73
C HIS A 402 28.01 -36.91 -26.60
N PRO A 403 27.85 -36.25 -27.76
CA PRO A 403 26.76 -36.59 -28.68
C PRO A 403 26.90 -38.07 -29.08
N PRO A 404 25.81 -38.86 -29.02
CA PRO A 404 25.85 -40.23 -29.50
C PRO A 404 26.24 -40.25 -30.99
N ALA A 405 26.89 -41.34 -31.43
CA ALA A 405 27.18 -41.54 -32.85
C ALA A 405 25.88 -41.37 -33.66
N PRO A 406 25.92 -40.71 -34.83
CA PRO A 406 24.72 -40.54 -35.64
C PRO A 406 24.13 -41.92 -35.92
N GLU A 407 22.85 -42.09 -35.58
CA GLU A 407 22.12 -43.30 -35.97
C GLU A 407 22.22 -43.42 -37.50
N PRO A 408 22.49 -44.63 -38.03
CA PRO A 408 22.49 -44.82 -39.48
C PRO A 408 21.14 -44.39 -40.03
N ALA A 409 21.16 -43.65 -41.14
CA ALA A 409 19.93 -43.21 -41.79
C ALA A 409 18.99 -44.41 -42.01
N PRO A 410 17.68 -44.28 -41.71
CA PRO A 410 16.74 -45.37 -41.91
C PRO A 410 16.81 -45.84 -43.37
N ASP A 411 16.80 -47.16 -43.57
CA ASP A 411 16.95 -47.77 -44.88
C ASP A 411 15.93 -47.15 -45.86
N PRO A 412 16.35 -46.63 -47.02
CA PRO A 412 15.45 -46.16 -48.06
C PRO A 412 14.33 -47.15 -48.41
N ALA A 413 14.58 -48.46 -48.27
CA ALA A 413 13.58 -49.50 -48.45
C ALA A 413 12.50 -49.49 -47.34
N GLU A 414 12.88 -49.25 -46.08
CA GLU A 414 11.94 -49.14 -44.96
C GLU A 414 11.11 -47.86 -45.06
N LEU A 415 11.71 -46.75 -45.48
CA LEU A 415 11.01 -45.49 -45.75
C LEU A 415 9.99 -45.64 -46.89
N ALA A 416 10.40 -46.27 -48.00
CA ALA A 416 9.51 -46.56 -49.12
C ALA A 416 8.37 -47.51 -48.72
N ALA A 417 8.67 -48.54 -47.90
CA ALA A 417 7.65 -49.45 -47.39
C ALA A 417 6.65 -48.76 -46.45
N ALA A 418 7.12 -47.88 -45.56
CA ALA A 418 6.27 -47.11 -44.67
C ALA A 418 5.38 -46.11 -45.44
N GLN A 419 5.91 -45.47 -46.49
CA GLN A 419 5.13 -44.59 -47.35
C GLN A 419 4.07 -45.35 -48.14
N ALA A 420 4.44 -46.48 -48.77
CA ALA A 420 3.50 -47.35 -49.45
C ALA A 420 2.40 -47.90 -48.51
N ALA A 421 2.73 -48.19 -47.25
CA ALA A 421 1.75 -48.61 -46.26
C ALA A 421 0.74 -47.49 -45.91
N ARG A 422 1.21 -46.24 -45.80
CA ARG A 422 0.35 -45.07 -45.57
C ARG A 422 -0.57 -44.81 -46.75
N GLU A 423 -0.06 -44.87 -47.98
CA GLU A 423 -0.84 -44.70 -49.21
C GLU A 423 -1.92 -45.78 -49.32
N ARG A 424 -1.59 -47.04 -49.03
CA ARG A 424 -2.58 -48.13 -48.97
C ARG A 424 -3.65 -47.90 -47.91
N ALA A 425 -3.28 -47.45 -46.71
CA ALA A 425 -4.23 -47.18 -45.64
C ALA A 425 -5.20 -46.04 -46.01
N GLN A 426 -4.70 -44.99 -46.67
CA GLN A 426 -5.53 -43.88 -47.17
C GLN A 426 -6.50 -44.33 -48.26
N ALA A 427 -6.02 -45.14 -49.22
CA ALA A 427 -6.84 -45.68 -50.30
C ALA A 427 -7.97 -46.59 -49.76
N GLN A 428 -7.66 -47.45 -48.78
CA GLN A 428 -8.65 -48.28 -48.09
C GLN A 428 -9.68 -47.45 -47.32
N ALA A 429 -9.26 -46.37 -46.65
CA ALA A 429 -10.16 -45.49 -45.91
C ALA A 429 -11.13 -44.76 -46.86
N LEU A 430 -10.61 -44.20 -47.96
CA LEU A 430 -11.43 -43.55 -49.00
C LEU A 430 -12.45 -44.54 -49.60
N ALA A 431 -12.01 -45.74 -49.97
CA ALA A 431 -12.89 -46.76 -50.53
C ALA A 431 -14.01 -47.19 -49.57
N ARG A 432 -13.74 -47.23 -48.26
CA ARG A 432 -14.77 -47.51 -47.25
C ARG A 432 -15.81 -46.40 -47.20
N THR A 433 -15.39 -45.14 -47.13
CA THR A 433 -16.30 -43.98 -47.11
C THR A 433 -17.21 -43.97 -48.34
N LEU A 434 -16.62 -44.09 -49.53
CA LEU A 434 -17.36 -44.10 -50.80
C LEU A 434 -18.33 -45.28 -50.89
N THR A 435 -17.96 -46.47 -50.40
CA THR A 435 -18.87 -47.63 -50.37
C THR A 435 -20.07 -47.37 -49.46
N GLU A 436 -19.86 -46.72 -48.32
CA GLU A 436 -20.93 -46.42 -47.36
C GLU A 436 -21.90 -45.37 -47.91
N GLU A 437 -21.38 -44.29 -48.50
CA GLU A 437 -22.18 -43.27 -49.18
C GLU A 437 -22.98 -43.87 -50.34
N ALA A 438 -22.35 -44.74 -51.14
CA ALA A 438 -23.01 -45.41 -52.25
C ALA A 438 -24.18 -46.29 -51.79
N ARG A 439 -24.05 -46.98 -50.65
CA ARG A 439 -25.13 -47.79 -50.07
C ARG A 439 -26.30 -46.96 -49.57
N GLN A 440 -26.04 -45.77 -49.03
CA GLN A 440 -27.11 -44.90 -48.51
C GLN A 440 -28.04 -44.41 -49.62
N ILE A 441 -27.51 -44.18 -50.82
CA ILE A 441 -28.29 -43.64 -51.94
C ILE A 441 -28.71 -44.72 -52.95
N GLN A 442 -28.35 -45.99 -52.73
CA GLN A 442 -28.48 -47.04 -53.75
C GLN A 442 -29.90 -47.29 -54.26
N ASP A 443 -30.92 -47.02 -53.45
CA ASP A 443 -32.32 -47.21 -53.82
C ASP A 443 -32.96 -45.92 -54.35
N SER A 444 -32.47 -44.75 -53.91
CA SER A 444 -32.99 -43.43 -54.32
C SER A 444 -32.31 -42.86 -55.57
N ASP A 445 -31.03 -43.20 -55.80
CA ASP A 445 -30.20 -42.80 -56.94
C ASP A 445 -29.23 -43.94 -57.33
N PRO A 446 -29.72 -44.93 -58.12
CA PRO A 446 -28.90 -46.07 -58.55
C PRO A 446 -27.67 -45.67 -59.38
N LEU A 447 -27.78 -44.61 -60.20
CA LEU A 447 -26.69 -44.13 -61.04
C LEU A 447 -25.60 -43.41 -60.20
N GLY A 448 -26.00 -42.64 -59.18
CA GLY A 448 -25.10 -42.06 -58.20
C GLY A 448 -24.36 -43.12 -57.38
N ALA A 449 -25.08 -44.14 -56.92
CA ALA A 449 -24.47 -45.26 -56.18
C ALA A 449 -23.47 -46.04 -57.03
N ALA A 450 -23.78 -46.29 -58.31
CA ALA A 450 -22.84 -46.93 -59.23
C ALA A 450 -21.55 -46.11 -59.40
N ARG A 451 -21.65 -44.78 -59.60
CA ARG A 451 -20.48 -43.88 -59.73
C ARG A 451 -19.60 -43.87 -58.48
N LEU A 452 -20.20 -43.79 -57.29
CA LEU A 452 -19.44 -43.87 -56.03
C LEU A 452 -18.80 -45.25 -55.85
N GLY A 453 -19.49 -46.31 -56.27
CA GLY A 453 -18.96 -47.67 -56.31
C GLY A 453 -17.74 -47.82 -57.23
N GLU A 454 -17.73 -47.17 -58.39
CA GLU A 454 -16.58 -47.14 -59.30
C GLU A 454 -15.37 -46.46 -58.66
N GLN A 455 -15.59 -45.32 -58.00
CA GLN A 455 -14.53 -44.60 -57.29
C GLN A 455 -13.99 -45.41 -56.10
N ALA A 456 -14.87 -46.08 -55.35
CA ALA A 456 -14.49 -46.96 -54.26
C ALA A 456 -13.67 -48.17 -54.75
N TYR A 457 -14.08 -48.79 -55.86
CA TYR A 457 -13.37 -49.91 -56.46
C TYR A 457 -12.02 -49.49 -57.05
N ALA A 458 -11.94 -48.31 -57.68
CA ALA A 458 -10.68 -47.77 -58.19
C ALA A 458 -9.68 -47.47 -57.06
N ALA A 459 -10.16 -47.02 -55.90
CA ALA A 459 -9.33 -46.75 -54.74
C ALA A 459 -8.84 -48.02 -54.02
N ASP A 460 -9.68 -49.05 -53.86
CA ASP A 460 -9.31 -50.33 -53.24
C ASP A 460 -10.01 -51.50 -53.95
N PRO A 461 -9.40 -52.02 -55.04
CA PRO A 461 -9.97 -53.12 -55.81
C PRO A 461 -10.04 -54.40 -54.97
N GLN A 462 -11.25 -54.74 -54.53
CA GLN A 462 -11.51 -55.94 -53.75
C GLN A 462 -12.59 -56.78 -54.45
N PRO A 463 -12.50 -58.12 -54.45
CA PRO A 463 -13.46 -58.98 -55.15
C PRO A 463 -14.92 -58.73 -54.73
N TRP A 464 -15.15 -58.43 -53.45
CA TRP A 464 -16.49 -58.12 -52.96
C TRP A 464 -17.01 -56.75 -53.44
N ARG A 465 -16.13 -55.76 -53.63
CA ARG A 465 -16.50 -54.45 -54.20
C ARG A 465 -16.76 -54.54 -55.69
N ALA A 466 -15.98 -55.35 -56.42
CA ALA A 466 -16.23 -55.65 -57.84
C ALA A 466 -17.63 -56.28 -58.03
N LYS A 467 -17.93 -57.31 -57.22
CA LYS A 467 -19.24 -57.95 -57.19
C LYS A 467 -20.35 -56.94 -56.88
N TRP A 468 -20.20 -56.15 -55.81
CA TRP A 468 -21.21 -55.16 -55.41
C TRP A 468 -21.45 -54.11 -56.50
N LEU A 469 -20.38 -53.56 -57.07
CA LEU A 469 -20.44 -52.60 -58.17
C LEU A 469 -21.12 -53.19 -59.42
N ALA A 470 -20.83 -54.45 -59.76
CA ALA A 470 -21.46 -55.11 -60.90
C ALA A 470 -23.00 -55.16 -60.77
N PHE A 471 -23.52 -55.47 -59.58
CA PHE A 471 -24.96 -55.44 -59.33
C PHE A 471 -25.53 -54.01 -59.41
N ARG A 472 -24.84 -53.01 -58.86
CA ARG A 472 -25.31 -51.62 -58.94
C ARG A 472 -25.31 -51.05 -60.36
N LEU A 473 -24.31 -51.39 -61.16
CA LEU A 473 -24.28 -51.04 -62.58
C LEU A 473 -25.44 -51.70 -63.33
N TYR A 474 -25.73 -52.97 -63.06
CA TYR A 474 -26.89 -53.66 -63.61
C TYR A 474 -28.21 -52.99 -63.23
N ASP A 475 -28.38 -52.63 -61.95
CA ASP A 475 -29.58 -51.93 -61.46
C ASP A 475 -29.73 -50.52 -62.05
N ALA A 476 -28.62 -49.88 -62.43
CA ALA A 476 -28.58 -48.62 -63.15
C ALA A 476 -28.83 -48.76 -64.67
N GLY A 477 -29.05 -49.99 -65.18
CA GLY A 477 -29.36 -50.27 -66.59
C GLY A 477 -28.16 -50.59 -67.49
N GLU A 478 -26.94 -50.73 -66.92
CA GLU A 478 -25.74 -51.12 -67.67
C GLU A 478 -25.61 -52.65 -67.79
N LEU A 479 -25.50 -53.17 -69.01
CA LEU A 479 -25.54 -54.62 -69.26
C LEU A 479 -24.18 -55.24 -69.60
N THR A 480 -23.22 -54.46 -70.06
CA THR A 480 -21.92 -54.97 -70.57
C THR A 480 -20.83 -54.99 -69.51
N ARG A 481 -20.73 -53.91 -68.72
CA ARG A 481 -19.68 -53.73 -67.71
C ARG A 481 -19.79 -54.66 -66.48
N PRO A 482 -20.99 -55.03 -65.98
CA PRO A 482 -21.11 -56.00 -64.89
C PRO A 482 -20.45 -57.35 -65.19
N ALA A 483 -20.55 -57.83 -66.45
CA ALA A 483 -19.95 -59.10 -66.85
C ALA A 483 -18.42 -59.07 -66.75
N ALA A 484 -17.78 -57.96 -67.11
CA ALA A 484 -16.33 -57.80 -67.03
C ALA A 484 -15.83 -57.75 -65.57
N LEU A 485 -16.58 -57.11 -64.68
CA LEU A 485 -16.25 -57.02 -63.24
C LEU A 485 -16.41 -58.35 -62.50
N LEU A 486 -17.28 -59.23 -62.97
CA LEU A 486 -17.52 -60.56 -62.37
C LEU A 486 -16.62 -61.66 -62.94
N ALA A 487 -15.96 -61.40 -64.07
CA ALA A 487 -15.06 -62.36 -64.73
C ALA A 487 -13.62 -62.31 -64.18
N GLY A 488 -13.22 -61.17 -63.60
CA GLY A 488 -11.97 -61.02 -62.84
C GLY A 488 -12.17 -61.32 -61.37
#